data_AF-A0AB38TQU8-F1
#
_entry.id   AF-A0AB38TQU8-F1
#
_cell.length_a   1.000
_cell.length_b   1.000
_cell.length_c   1.000
_cell.angle_alpha   90.00
_cell.angle_beta   90.00
_cell.angle_gamma   90.00
#
_symmetry.space_group_name_H-M   'P 1'
#
loop_
_entity.id
_entity.type
_entity.pdbx_description
1 polymer ?
#
loop_
_entity_poly.entity_id
_entity_poly.type
_entity_poly.pdbx_seq_one_letter_code
_entity_poly.pdbx_strand_id
1 'polypeptide(L)'
;MTLSSTLSSKRPAAHARRAFAFPVRRALGAALLAAWTFGAMPVHAQTPASGAAVTVPAGAADDDALTQSAFSPAFPDEKKDLPGVQLSAQIVYQVLAAEVALQRGQPAPAFQTYLALARDTKDPRMAQRATEIALAAQSPADALAAANLWREYAPDSNRAAQVDAALLVLAGKPLDAEPLLGRELARTNGDNRGDAILALQALIARGPNRVDGLTVLQHLLKDDLIRPEARLAIARQQLAVDDKPAAVTSLKQALELKPDYLPAALMLSQMGPDERAIGVASFEKYVQQNPKAREGRLALAQLYLADNRLDDAQKQFETMHRNDPKEPAPLMALALIKIQQKQLDDASKYLKQYIDAAQKLPDADVGQAYVYLAQISVEQNNDAQASQWLDKIDPASPHYIPAQVTRAQILAKQGKVDDARKVLAGLQVNDPRDAAVIARTDASLLFSAKRYREAADRLAQAVDAFPDDPDLRYDYAMASEKIGQYTTMEQQLRVLMRAQPNDPQAYNALGYSLADRNQRLSEANELIEKASALAPKDAFIMDSLGWVKYRLGDNAAAEKILTRAYSLQPNAEIGAHLGEVLWKSGQQDKARDAWRAAQKLEPDNDTLVNTLKRFEVQGL
;
A
#
# COMPACT_ATOMS: atom_id res chain seq x y z
N MET A 1 -42.05 -6.59 -44.39
CA MET A 1 -42.74 -5.49 -43.68
C MET A 1 -42.34 -5.55 -42.21
N THR A 2 -41.77 -4.44 -41.72
CA THR A 2 -41.58 -4.00 -40.30
C THR A 2 -41.19 -5.03 -39.22
N LEU A 3 -39.98 -4.88 -38.64
CA LEU A 3 -39.73 -4.51 -37.22
C LEU A 3 -38.25 -4.67 -36.78
N SER A 4 -37.68 -3.56 -36.29
CA SER A 4 -36.82 -3.36 -35.10
C SER A 4 -35.51 -4.12 -34.81
N SER A 5 -34.50 -3.29 -34.51
CA SER A 5 -33.59 -3.31 -33.34
C SER A 5 -32.13 -3.76 -33.51
N THR A 6 -31.24 -2.79 -33.23
CA THR A 6 -29.99 -2.83 -32.43
C THR A 6 -29.03 -4.00 -32.59
N LEU A 7 -27.76 -3.71 -32.92
CA LEU A 7 -26.57 -4.32 -32.31
C LEU A 7 -25.31 -3.52 -32.72
N SER A 8 -24.78 -2.71 -31.79
CA SER A 8 -23.52 -1.98 -31.90
C SER A 8 -22.44 -2.79 -31.18
N SER A 9 -21.54 -3.44 -31.91
CA SER A 9 -20.49 -4.30 -31.35
C SER A 9 -19.20 -3.56 -31.03
N LYS A 10 -19.08 -3.30 -29.73
CA LYS A 10 -17.91 -3.03 -28.87
C LYS A 10 -16.54 -3.56 -29.36
N ARG A 11 -15.54 -2.67 -29.45
CA ARG A 11 -14.13 -2.94 -29.08
C ARG A 11 -13.93 -2.69 -27.58
N PRO A 12 -12.98 -3.37 -26.91
CA PRO A 12 -12.33 -2.80 -25.74
C PRO A 12 -10.84 -2.58 -25.98
N ALA A 13 -10.39 -1.35 -25.76
CA ALA A 13 -9.01 -1.04 -25.41
C ALA A 13 -8.59 -1.89 -24.19
N ALA A 14 -7.55 -2.70 -24.35
CA ALA A 14 -7.04 -3.58 -23.29
C ALA A 14 -6.46 -2.83 -22.08
N HIS A 15 -6.35 -1.50 -22.14
CA HIS A 15 -5.98 -0.65 -21.00
C HIS A 15 -7.16 0.03 -20.29
N ALA A 16 -8.36 0.08 -20.87
CA ALA A 16 -9.52 0.73 -20.24
C ALA A 16 -10.33 -0.20 -19.30
N ARG A 17 -10.28 -1.52 -19.50
CA ARG A 17 -11.03 -2.48 -18.67
C ARG A 17 -10.53 -2.62 -17.22
N ARG A 18 -9.32 -2.12 -16.90
CA ARG A 18 -8.83 -2.10 -15.52
C ARG A 18 -9.32 -0.91 -14.70
N ALA A 19 -9.85 0.14 -15.31
CA ALA A 19 -10.26 1.36 -14.60
C ALA A 19 -11.56 1.20 -13.78
N PHE A 20 -12.35 0.15 -14.05
CA PHE A 20 -13.68 -0.06 -13.47
C PHE A 20 -13.88 -1.41 -12.78
N ALA A 21 -12.85 -2.26 -12.70
CA ALA A 21 -12.97 -3.48 -11.94
C ALA A 21 -13.04 -3.10 -10.45
N PHE A 22 -14.15 -3.43 -9.78
CA PHE A 22 -14.29 -3.36 -8.34
C PHE A 22 -13.06 -3.99 -7.68
N PRO A 23 -12.14 -3.20 -7.10
CA PRO A 23 -11.01 -3.77 -6.42
C PRO A 23 -11.50 -4.16 -5.02
N VAL A 24 -12.63 -4.84 -4.88
CA VAL A 24 -13.34 -5.05 -3.59
C VAL A 24 -12.44 -5.75 -2.59
N ARG A 25 -11.62 -6.70 -3.01
CA ARG A 25 -10.58 -7.31 -2.15
C ARG A 25 -9.52 -6.32 -1.69
N ARG A 26 -9.10 -5.38 -2.55
CA ARG A 26 -8.14 -4.32 -2.22
C ARG A 26 -8.79 -3.12 -1.53
N ALA A 27 -10.10 -2.88 -1.66
CA ALA A 27 -10.83 -1.77 -1.08
C ALA A 27 -11.38 -2.12 0.31
N LEU A 28 -11.87 -3.35 0.52
CA LEU A 28 -12.05 -3.91 1.87
C LEU A 28 -10.69 -3.96 2.57
N GLY A 29 -9.63 -4.35 1.85
CA GLY A 29 -8.26 -4.25 2.34
C GLY A 29 -7.82 -2.82 2.66
N ALA A 30 -7.99 -1.83 1.76
CA ALA A 30 -7.44 -0.47 1.85
C ALA A 30 -8.26 0.48 2.73
N ALA A 31 -9.59 0.42 2.66
CA ALA A 31 -10.49 1.15 3.56
C ALA A 31 -10.37 0.64 5.01
N LEU A 32 -9.96 -0.62 5.21
CA LEU A 32 -9.65 -1.19 6.53
C LEU A 32 -8.15 -1.16 6.86
N LEU A 33 -7.24 -0.95 5.89
CA LEU A 33 -5.81 -0.72 6.13
C LEU A 33 -5.53 0.72 6.56
N ALA A 34 -6.36 1.69 6.15
CA ALA A 34 -6.40 3.02 6.76
C ALA A 34 -6.83 2.98 8.24
N ALA A 35 -7.42 1.84 8.68
CA ALA A 35 -7.65 1.52 10.09
C ALA A 35 -6.63 0.52 10.67
N TRP A 36 -5.64 0.08 9.88
CA TRP A 36 -4.45 -0.64 10.36
C TRP A 36 -3.27 0.29 10.64
N THR A 37 -3.38 1.58 10.35
CA THR A 37 -2.47 2.59 10.89
C THR A 37 -3.05 3.24 12.16
N PHE A 38 -3.51 2.41 13.09
CA PHE A 38 -3.20 2.60 14.50
C PHE A 38 -2.28 1.43 14.83
N GLY A 39 -0.97 1.60 14.76
CA GLY A 39 -0.29 2.29 15.85
C GLY A 39 -0.13 1.27 16.98
N ALA A 40 1.05 0.64 17.08
CA ALA A 40 1.57 0.36 18.40
C ALA A 40 1.68 1.73 19.09
N MET A 41 0.62 2.14 19.76
CA MET A 41 0.55 3.35 20.57
C MET A 41 -0.02 2.91 21.92
N PRO A 42 0.64 3.28 23.02
CA PRO A 42 0.22 2.92 24.36
C PRO A 42 -1.15 3.53 24.65
N VAL A 43 -1.91 2.85 25.49
CA VAL A 43 -3.10 3.39 26.14
C VAL A 43 -2.74 4.74 26.76
N HIS A 44 -3.17 5.84 26.16
CA HIS A 44 -3.42 7.10 26.86
C HIS A 44 -4.90 7.42 26.66
N ALA A 45 -5.62 7.42 27.77
CA ALA A 45 -7.06 7.60 27.85
C ALA A 45 -7.48 8.99 27.32
N GLN A 46 -8.60 9.03 26.61
CA GLN A 46 -9.26 10.26 26.18
C GLN A 46 -9.93 10.99 27.35
N THR A 47 -10.00 12.32 27.30
CA THR A 47 -11.24 13.13 27.49
C THR A 47 -11.00 14.59 27.02
N PRO A 48 -12.06 15.39 26.74
CA PRO A 48 -12.20 16.20 25.51
C PRO A 48 -11.90 17.71 25.63
N ALA A 49 -11.85 18.38 24.47
CA ALA A 49 -11.76 19.84 24.22
C ALA A 49 -12.83 20.68 24.99
N SER A 50 -12.71 21.99 25.25
CA SER A 50 -12.06 23.10 24.54
C SER A 50 -11.94 24.35 25.45
N GLY A 51 -11.04 25.30 25.14
CA GLY A 51 -11.19 26.71 25.55
C GLY A 51 -9.89 27.52 25.75
N ALA A 52 -9.54 28.34 24.75
CA ALA A 52 -8.66 29.53 24.79
C ALA A 52 -7.11 29.37 24.82
N ALA A 53 -6.56 29.30 23.60
CA ALA A 53 -5.40 30.04 23.05
C ALA A 53 -4.18 30.36 23.94
N VAL A 54 -3.01 29.78 23.60
CA VAL A 54 -1.76 30.52 23.30
C VAL A 54 -0.95 29.71 22.26
N THR A 55 -0.33 30.44 21.33
CA THR A 55 0.39 30.09 20.09
C THR A 55 1.65 29.23 20.23
N VAL A 56 1.91 28.41 19.19
CA VAL A 56 3.10 27.53 18.95
C VAL A 56 4.23 28.31 18.22
N PRO A 57 5.52 27.95 18.38
CA PRO A 57 6.25 27.29 17.28
C PRO A 57 7.18 26.14 17.77
N ALA A 58 7.03 24.92 17.28
CA ALA A 58 7.75 24.29 16.14
C ALA A 58 9.09 23.62 16.51
N GLY A 59 9.16 22.28 16.42
CA GLY A 59 10.41 21.51 16.44
C GLY A 59 10.23 20.06 16.92
N ALA A 60 10.41 19.11 16.00
CA ALA A 60 10.21 17.68 16.17
C ALA A 60 11.32 16.98 16.99
N ALA A 61 10.95 15.95 17.78
CA ALA A 61 11.63 14.65 17.91
C ALA A 61 10.98 13.85 19.06
N ASP A 62 10.10 12.90 18.72
CA ASP A 62 9.71 11.82 19.63
C ASP A 62 10.85 10.78 19.66
N ASP A 63 11.78 10.91 20.60
CA ASP A 63 12.78 9.87 20.90
C ASP A 63 13.09 9.73 22.42
N ASP A 64 12.32 10.41 23.28
CA ASP A 64 12.84 10.86 24.59
C ASP A 64 12.07 10.33 25.82
N ALA A 65 11.32 9.23 25.70
CA ALA A 65 10.52 8.71 26.83
C ALA A 65 11.35 8.01 27.93
N LEU A 66 12.50 7.41 27.59
CA LEU A 66 13.40 6.78 28.57
C LEU A 66 14.34 7.79 29.24
N THR A 67 14.69 8.85 28.53
CA THR A 67 15.58 9.93 28.98
C THR A 67 14.82 10.93 29.85
N GLN A 68 13.63 11.40 29.47
CA GLN A 68 12.91 12.40 30.27
C GLN A 68 12.36 11.86 31.60
N SER A 69 11.93 10.59 31.64
CA SER A 69 11.39 9.96 32.85
C SER A 69 12.48 9.44 33.80
N ALA A 70 13.58 8.90 33.25
CA ALA A 70 14.72 8.56 34.08
C ALA A 70 15.27 9.84 34.74
N PHE A 71 15.60 10.90 34.00
CA PHE A 71 16.45 12.00 34.49
C PHE A 71 15.75 13.12 35.28
N SER A 72 14.63 12.82 35.93
CA SER A 72 13.97 13.67 36.95
C SER A 72 14.81 13.83 38.23
N PRO A 73 14.56 14.85 39.09
CA PRO A 73 15.39 15.11 40.28
C PRO A 73 15.46 13.89 41.21
N ALA A 74 16.65 13.65 41.77
CA ALA A 74 17.00 12.46 42.56
C ALA A 74 15.96 12.13 43.64
N PHE A 75 15.51 10.88 43.66
CA PHE A 75 14.54 10.37 44.63
C PHE A 75 15.14 10.37 46.05
N PRO A 76 14.32 10.39 47.12
CA PRO A 76 14.79 10.42 48.51
C PRO A 76 15.82 9.31 48.84
N ASP A 77 15.65 8.13 48.25
CA ASP A 77 16.52 6.96 48.47
C ASP A 77 17.91 7.13 47.85
N GLU A 78 18.05 7.98 46.82
CA GLU A 78 19.33 8.30 46.17
C GLU A 78 20.13 9.38 46.93
N LYS A 79 19.54 9.93 48.00
CA LYS A 79 20.19 10.92 48.89
C LYS A 79 20.68 10.30 50.20
N LYS A 80 20.35 9.03 50.44
CA LYS A 80 20.72 8.30 51.65
C LYS A 80 22.13 7.74 51.48
N ASP A 81 22.94 7.85 52.55
CA ASP A 81 24.31 7.29 52.63
C ASP A 81 25.28 7.75 51.51
N LEU A 82 25.03 8.93 50.93
CA LEU A 82 25.95 9.54 49.96
C LEU A 82 27.30 9.85 50.60
N PRO A 83 28.42 9.60 49.90
CA PRO A 83 29.73 9.93 50.43
C PRO A 83 29.87 11.45 50.64
N GLY A 84 30.44 11.84 51.78
CA GLY A 84 30.75 13.23 52.12
C GLY A 84 31.95 13.78 51.35
N VAL A 85 31.87 13.79 50.01
CA VAL A 85 32.96 14.19 49.12
C VAL A 85 33.19 15.70 49.26
N GLN A 86 34.38 16.10 49.75
CA GLN A 86 34.76 17.50 49.84
C GLN A 86 34.98 18.07 48.43
N LEU A 87 34.31 19.18 48.12
CA LEU A 87 34.44 19.88 46.83
C LEU A 87 35.80 20.58 46.73
N SER A 88 36.83 19.83 46.33
CA SER A 88 38.15 20.38 46.04
C SER A 88 38.11 21.22 44.75
N ALA A 89 39.03 22.18 44.63
CA ALA A 89 39.18 22.97 43.41
C ALA A 89 39.37 22.08 42.16
N GLN A 90 40.02 20.92 42.33
CA GLN A 90 40.21 19.95 41.26
C GLN A 90 38.90 19.30 40.79
N ILE A 91 38.05 18.85 41.72
CA ILE A 91 36.75 18.24 41.38
C ILE A 91 35.85 19.28 40.71
N VAL A 92 35.80 20.51 41.25
CA VAL A 92 35.02 21.61 40.67
C VAL A 92 35.50 21.92 39.25
N TYR A 93 36.82 21.99 39.03
CA TYR A 93 37.40 22.19 37.71
C TYR A 93 37.03 21.06 36.74
N GLN A 94 37.15 19.79 37.16
CA GLN A 94 36.84 18.63 36.32
C GLN A 94 35.36 18.60 35.90
N VAL A 95 34.44 18.86 36.84
CA VAL A 95 33.00 18.95 36.55
C VAL A 95 32.70 20.08 35.57
N LEU A 96 33.23 21.30 35.82
CA LEU A 96 33.01 22.43 34.92
C LEU A 96 33.58 22.20 33.52
N ALA A 97 34.78 21.62 33.43
CA ALA A 97 35.40 21.28 32.15
C ALA A 97 34.56 20.24 31.37
N ALA A 98 34.02 19.23 32.06
CA ALA A 98 33.15 18.23 31.46
C ALA A 98 31.83 18.85 30.96
N GLU A 99 31.18 19.71 31.73
CA GLU A 99 29.94 20.37 31.30
C GLU A 99 30.17 21.35 30.13
N VAL A 100 31.30 22.07 30.10
CA VAL A 100 31.69 22.90 28.94
C VAL A 100 31.95 22.02 27.71
N ALA A 101 32.55 20.85 27.87
CA ALA A 101 32.74 19.91 26.77
C ALA A 101 31.39 19.42 26.20
N LEU A 102 30.40 19.12 27.06
CA LEU A 102 29.04 18.77 26.62
C LEU A 102 28.38 19.89 25.83
N GLN A 103 28.46 21.14 26.31
CA GLN A 103 27.93 22.30 25.59
C GLN A 103 28.56 22.50 24.21
N ARG A 104 29.80 22.02 24.02
CA ARG A 104 30.53 22.06 22.75
C ARG A 104 30.29 20.83 21.87
N GLY A 105 29.35 19.96 22.23
CA GLY A 105 29.08 18.72 21.48
C GLY A 105 30.18 17.67 21.61
N GLN A 106 30.96 17.68 22.70
CA GLN A 106 32.04 16.74 22.96
C GLN A 106 31.69 15.80 24.14
N PRO A 107 30.87 14.75 23.91
CA PRO A 107 30.42 13.87 24.99
C PRO A 107 31.49 12.91 25.49
N ALA A 108 32.43 12.45 24.65
CA ALA A 108 33.43 11.46 25.06
C ALA A 108 34.39 11.98 26.17
N PRO A 109 34.97 13.19 26.08
CA PRO A 109 35.79 13.74 27.15
C PRO A 109 35.01 13.96 28.45
N ALA A 110 33.76 14.39 28.35
CA ALA A 110 32.88 14.60 29.50
C ALA A 110 32.56 13.26 30.19
N PHE A 111 32.21 12.23 29.42
CA PHE A 111 31.98 10.88 29.93
C PHE A 111 33.18 10.34 30.69
N GLN A 112 34.39 10.41 30.10
CA GLN A 112 35.61 9.91 30.76
C GLN A 112 35.89 10.65 32.06
N THR A 113 35.65 11.96 32.10
CA THR A 113 35.83 12.78 33.31
C THR A 113 34.85 12.36 34.41
N TYR A 114 33.56 12.22 34.09
CA TYR A 114 32.56 11.78 35.07
C TYR A 114 32.75 10.33 35.52
N LEU A 115 33.17 9.44 34.62
CA LEU A 115 33.47 8.05 34.95
C LEU A 115 34.68 7.95 35.89
N ALA A 116 35.73 8.75 35.65
CA ALA A 116 36.89 8.83 36.54
C ALA A 116 36.50 9.38 37.92
N LEU A 117 35.77 10.50 37.95
CA LEU A 117 35.23 11.06 39.19
C LEU A 117 34.40 10.03 39.96
N ALA A 118 33.52 9.29 39.28
CA ALA A 118 32.71 8.25 39.92
C ALA A 118 33.58 7.20 40.62
N ARG A 119 34.66 6.74 39.98
CA ARG A 119 35.58 5.74 40.57
C ARG A 119 36.39 6.30 41.74
N ASP A 120 36.88 7.53 41.61
CA ASP A 120 37.72 8.18 42.61
C ASP A 120 36.93 8.54 43.87
N THR A 121 35.70 9.04 43.70
CA THR A 121 34.87 9.51 44.80
C THR A 121 33.90 8.46 45.33
N LYS A 122 33.67 7.38 44.57
CA LYS A 122 32.60 6.38 44.79
C LYS A 122 31.22 7.00 44.94
N ASP A 123 31.00 8.15 44.29
CA ASP A 123 29.75 8.90 44.38
C ASP A 123 28.79 8.46 43.27
N PRO A 124 27.61 7.92 43.61
CA PRO A 124 26.66 7.43 42.61
C PRO A 124 26.14 8.54 41.68
N ARG A 125 26.18 9.82 42.09
CA ARG A 125 25.77 10.95 41.25
C ARG A 125 26.68 11.13 40.04
N MET A 126 27.98 10.90 40.22
CA MET A 126 28.97 10.97 39.14
C MET A 126 28.78 9.80 38.17
N ALA A 127 28.51 8.60 38.71
CA ALA A 127 28.22 7.42 37.90
C ALA A 127 26.93 7.58 37.09
N GLN A 128 25.86 8.10 37.70
CA GLN A 128 24.61 8.44 37.02
C GLN A 128 24.85 9.43 35.87
N ARG A 129 25.59 10.53 36.13
CA ARG A 129 25.89 11.53 35.10
C ARG A 129 26.72 10.95 33.96
N ALA A 130 27.66 10.04 34.25
CA ALA A 130 28.39 9.30 33.22
C ALA A 130 27.43 8.42 32.38
N THR A 131 26.49 7.71 33.00
CA THR A 131 25.47 6.92 32.29
C THR A 131 24.60 7.79 31.38
N GLU A 132 24.13 8.94 31.85
CA GLU A 132 23.37 9.93 31.08
C GLU A 132 24.09 10.36 29.80
N ILE A 133 25.36 10.76 29.96
CA ILE A 133 26.18 11.24 28.85
C ILE A 133 26.37 10.13 27.82
N ALA A 134 26.67 8.91 28.27
CA ALA A 134 26.88 7.78 27.37
C ALA A 134 25.60 7.38 26.62
N LEU A 135 24.43 7.43 27.28
CA LEU A 135 23.14 7.20 26.64
C LEU A 135 22.84 8.27 25.58
N ALA A 136 23.01 9.55 25.92
CA ALA A 136 22.81 10.66 24.98
C ALA A 136 23.80 10.61 23.80
N ALA A 137 25.02 10.10 24.04
CA ALA A 137 26.03 9.89 23.01
C ALA A 137 25.83 8.60 22.19
N GLN A 138 24.77 7.84 22.44
CA GLN A 138 24.48 6.56 21.79
C GLN A 138 25.65 5.55 21.92
N SER A 139 26.36 5.56 23.05
CA SER A 139 27.45 4.63 23.36
C SER A 139 26.98 3.57 24.38
N PRO A 140 26.42 2.42 23.92
CA PRO A 140 25.80 1.44 24.81
C PRO A 140 26.80 0.72 25.73
N ALA A 141 28.04 0.51 25.28
CA ALA A 141 29.09 -0.12 26.09
C ALA A 141 29.53 0.78 27.26
N ASP A 142 29.70 2.08 26.99
CA ASP A 142 30.04 3.09 27.99
C ASP A 142 28.89 3.30 28.98
N ALA A 143 27.66 3.33 28.48
CA ALA A 143 26.45 3.45 29.30
C ALA A 143 26.32 2.27 30.26
N LEU A 144 26.52 1.04 29.76
CA LEU A 144 26.48 -0.17 30.58
C LEU A 144 27.59 -0.18 31.65
N ALA A 145 28.80 0.23 31.30
CA ALA A 145 29.91 0.31 32.25
C ALA A 145 29.62 1.33 33.37
N ALA A 146 29.11 2.51 33.03
CA ALA A 146 28.74 3.52 34.02
C ALA A 146 27.52 3.13 34.86
N ALA A 147 26.50 2.51 34.26
CA ALA A 147 25.31 2.04 34.97
C ALA A 147 25.64 0.95 36.00
N ASN A 148 26.57 0.06 35.67
CA ASN A 148 27.08 -0.94 36.61
C ASN A 148 27.74 -0.30 37.84
N LEU A 149 28.58 0.72 37.64
CA LEU A 149 29.17 1.48 38.75
C LEU A 149 28.11 2.24 39.55
N TRP A 150 27.11 2.80 38.88
CA TRP A 150 26.01 3.48 39.54
C TRP A 150 25.25 2.55 40.47
N ARG A 151 24.95 1.32 40.02
CA ARG A 151 24.33 0.29 40.84
C ARG A 151 25.23 -0.18 41.99
N GLU A 152 26.54 -0.30 41.76
CA GLU A 152 27.50 -0.68 42.79
C GLU A 152 27.56 0.36 43.93
N TYR A 153 27.54 1.64 43.58
CA TYR A 153 27.63 2.74 44.56
C TYR A 153 26.28 3.14 45.15
N ALA A 154 25.16 2.74 44.52
CA ALA A 154 23.81 2.91 45.03
C ALA A 154 22.99 1.61 44.92
N PRO A 155 23.28 0.58 45.74
CA PRO A 155 22.64 -0.75 45.67
C PRO A 155 21.13 -0.74 45.99
N ASP A 156 20.67 0.33 46.65
CA ASP A 156 19.26 0.55 46.97
C ASP A 156 18.54 1.43 45.92
N SER A 157 19.25 2.00 44.94
CA SER A 157 18.60 2.76 43.86
C SER A 157 17.89 1.82 42.88
N ASN A 158 16.55 1.92 42.88
CA ASN A 158 15.71 1.19 41.93
C ASN A 158 15.98 1.60 40.49
N ARG A 159 16.26 2.89 40.30
CA ARG A 159 16.52 3.46 38.99
C ARG A 159 17.85 2.99 38.42
N ALA A 160 18.90 2.93 39.24
CA ALA A 160 20.18 2.34 38.83
C ALA A 160 20.01 0.88 38.39
N ALA A 161 19.23 0.09 39.17
CA ALA A 161 18.92 -1.29 38.82
C ALA A 161 18.10 -1.43 37.52
N GLN A 162 17.09 -0.58 37.30
CA GLN A 162 16.27 -0.59 36.08
C GLN A 162 17.10 -0.23 34.83
N VAL A 163 17.94 0.80 34.92
CA VAL A 163 18.80 1.24 33.81
C VAL A 163 19.85 0.18 33.47
N ASP A 164 20.50 -0.40 34.48
CA ASP A 164 21.47 -1.48 34.29
C ASP A 164 20.82 -2.73 33.67
N ALA A 165 19.66 -3.16 34.18
CA ALA A 165 18.93 -4.30 33.62
C ALA A 165 18.53 -4.06 32.16
N ALA A 166 18.05 -2.86 31.82
CA ALA A 166 17.70 -2.52 30.44
C ALA A 166 18.92 -2.53 29.51
N LEU A 167 20.05 -1.99 29.96
CA LEU A 167 21.30 -1.97 29.20
C LEU A 167 21.88 -3.38 29.03
N LEU A 168 21.80 -4.24 30.04
CA LEU A 168 22.20 -5.66 29.95
C LEU A 168 21.37 -6.41 28.90
N VAL A 169 20.05 -6.21 28.89
CA VAL A 169 19.16 -6.79 27.86
C VAL A 169 19.55 -6.30 26.47
N LEU A 170 19.74 -4.99 26.27
CA LEU A 170 20.14 -4.41 25.00
C LEU A 170 21.53 -4.88 24.54
N ALA A 171 22.44 -5.13 25.48
CA ALA A 171 23.76 -5.70 25.23
C ALA A 171 23.73 -7.21 24.91
N GLY A 172 22.55 -7.84 24.87
CA GLY A 172 22.41 -9.27 24.59
C GLY A 172 22.74 -10.19 25.77
N LYS A 173 22.71 -9.65 27.00
CA LYS A 173 23.01 -10.37 28.24
C LYS A 173 21.79 -10.44 29.19
N PRO A 174 20.65 -11.02 28.75
CA PRO A 174 19.45 -11.07 29.58
C PRO A 174 19.62 -11.93 30.85
N LEU A 175 20.49 -12.96 30.84
CA LEU A 175 20.78 -13.78 32.03
C LEU A 175 21.41 -12.96 33.16
N ASP A 176 22.33 -12.05 32.83
CA ASP A 176 22.94 -11.14 33.80
C ASP A 176 21.90 -10.15 34.37
N ALA A 177 20.88 -9.81 33.58
CA ALA A 177 19.79 -8.92 33.99
C ALA A 177 18.74 -9.62 34.87
N GLU A 178 18.64 -10.95 34.84
CA GLU A 178 17.62 -11.76 35.54
C GLU A 178 17.42 -11.38 37.02
N PRO A 179 18.47 -11.29 37.88
CA PRO A 179 18.27 -10.94 39.28
C PRO A 179 17.69 -9.53 39.48
N LEU A 180 18.06 -8.58 38.61
CA LEU A 180 17.56 -7.20 38.67
C LEU A 180 16.10 -7.14 38.24
N LEU A 181 15.77 -7.82 37.13
CA LEU A 181 14.42 -7.93 36.61
C LEU A 181 13.51 -8.66 37.60
N GLY A 182 14.00 -9.73 38.25
CA GLY A 182 13.27 -10.46 39.28
C GLY A 182 12.97 -9.64 40.52
N ARG A 183 13.94 -8.84 41.01
CA ARG A 183 13.73 -7.92 42.13
C ARG A 183 12.67 -6.87 41.80
N GLU A 184 12.73 -6.30 40.60
CA GLU A 184 11.77 -5.29 40.16
C GLU A 184 10.36 -5.88 40.01
N LEU A 185 10.28 -7.05 39.39
CA LEU A 185 9.05 -7.78 39.24
C LEU A 185 8.45 -8.11 40.62
N ALA A 186 9.23 -8.59 41.59
CA ALA A 186 8.74 -8.96 42.94
C ALA A 186 8.17 -7.78 43.76
N ARG A 187 8.49 -6.53 43.39
CA ARG A 187 7.93 -5.33 44.05
C ARG A 187 6.50 -5.02 43.62
N THR A 188 6.10 -5.49 42.44
CA THR A 188 4.77 -5.23 41.90
C THR A 188 3.81 -6.36 42.27
N ASN A 189 2.83 -6.05 43.13
CA ASN A 189 1.84 -7.00 43.65
C ASN A 189 0.42 -6.59 43.26
N GLY A 190 -0.54 -7.51 43.45
CA GLY A 190 -1.96 -7.26 43.25
C GLY A 190 -2.34 -7.11 41.77
N ASP A 191 -3.14 -6.09 41.46
CA ASP A 191 -3.75 -5.91 40.14
C ASP A 191 -2.73 -5.46 39.07
N ASN A 192 -1.72 -4.68 39.45
CA ASN A 192 -0.68 -4.17 38.53
C ASN A 192 0.33 -5.25 38.10
N ARG A 193 0.23 -6.45 38.67
CA ARG A 193 1.13 -7.58 38.38
C ARG A 193 1.13 -7.93 36.88
N GLY A 194 -0.05 -7.95 36.26
CA GLY A 194 -0.20 -8.29 34.83
C GLY A 194 0.53 -7.32 33.90
N ASP A 195 0.34 -6.01 34.14
CA ASP A 195 0.98 -4.96 33.34
C ASP A 195 2.51 -4.98 33.50
N ALA A 196 3.01 -5.22 34.72
CA ALA A 196 4.45 -5.37 34.97
C ALA A 196 5.06 -6.56 34.20
N ILE A 197 4.33 -7.67 34.09
CA ILE A 197 4.77 -8.84 33.31
C ILE A 197 4.88 -8.49 31.81
N LEU A 198 3.90 -7.76 31.27
CA LEU A 198 3.93 -7.33 29.86
C LEU A 198 5.04 -6.31 29.60
N ALA A 199 5.29 -5.39 30.54
CA ALA A 199 6.39 -4.44 30.46
C ALA A 199 7.76 -5.14 30.49
N LEU A 200 7.93 -6.13 31.39
CA LEU A 200 9.12 -6.98 31.46
C LEU A 200 9.37 -7.69 30.12
N GLN A 201 8.34 -8.30 29.55
CA GLN A 201 8.45 -8.96 28.25
C GLN A 201 8.82 -7.97 27.13
N ALA A 202 8.21 -6.79 27.10
CA ALA A 202 8.51 -5.76 26.10
C ALA A 202 9.97 -5.30 26.20
N LEU A 203 10.53 -5.21 27.41
CA LEU A 203 11.95 -4.92 27.61
C LEU A 203 12.84 -6.05 27.08
N ILE A 204 12.61 -7.29 27.51
CA ILE A 204 13.37 -8.47 27.07
C ILE A 204 13.35 -8.61 25.53
N ALA A 205 12.22 -8.31 24.89
CA ALA A 205 12.07 -8.37 23.44
C ALA A 205 12.85 -7.30 22.67
N ARG A 206 13.46 -6.31 23.33
CA ARG A 206 14.37 -5.35 22.69
C ARG A 206 15.80 -5.89 22.57
N GLY A 207 16.15 -6.90 23.37
CA GLY A 207 17.48 -7.51 23.35
C GLY A 207 17.73 -8.37 22.11
N PRO A 208 19.00 -8.45 21.63
CA PRO A 208 19.35 -9.28 20.48
C PRO A 208 19.34 -10.79 20.80
N ASN A 209 19.59 -11.17 22.06
CA ASN A 209 19.62 -12.57 22.49
C ASN A 209 18.23 -13.06 22.90
N ARG A 210 17.47 -13.53 21.91
CA ARG A 210 16.06 -13.94 22.06
C ARG A 210 15.89 -15.22 22.89
N VAL A 211 16.82 -16.17 22.76
CA VAL A 211 16.77 -17.49 23.40
C VAL A 211 16.96 -17.35 24.90
N ASP A 212 18.04 -16.71 25.33
CA ASP A 212 18.27 -16.48 26.75
C ASP A 212 17.19 -15.56 27.35
N GLY A 213 16.68 -14.61 26.56
CA GLY A 213 15.54 -13.79 26.96
C GLY A 213 14.27 -14.61 27.24
N LEU A 214 14.02 -15.67 26.47
CA LEU A 214 12.93 -16.60 26.73
C LEU A 214 13.15 -17.39 28.03
N THR A 215 14.37 -17.88 28.27
CA THR A 215 14.73 -18.60 29.49
C THR A 215 14.51 -17.74 30.73
N VAL A 216 15.01 -16.51 30.73
CA VAL A 216 14.82 -15.54 31.82
C VAL A 216 13.34 -15.28 32.06
N LEU A 217 12.57 -15.04 31.00
CA LEU A 217 11.13 -14.79 31.12
C LEU A 217 10.39 -16.00 31.70
N GLN A 218 10.73 -17.23 31.30
CA GLN A 218 10.12 -18.45 31.84
C GLN A 218 10.48 -18.67 33.32
N HIS A 219 11.72 -18.44 33.72
CA HIS A 219 12.16 -18.56 35.11
C HIS A 219 11.46 -17.55 36.02
N LEU A 220 11.41 -16.28 35.62
CA LEU A 220 10.81 -15.20 36.40
C LEU A 220 9.29 -15.33 36.54
N LEU A 221 8.62 -15.95 35.56
CA LEU A 221 7.16 -16.09 35.53
C LEU A 221 6.65 -17.47 35.97
N LYS A 222 7.51 -18.37 36.46
CA LYS A 222 7.13 -19.73 36.87
C LYS A 222 5.96 -19.76 37.86
N ASP A 223 5.88 -18.77 38.74
CA ASP A 223 4.86 -18.65 39.79
C ASP A 223 3.66 -17.79 39.33
N ASP A 224 3.74 -17.13 38.18
CA ASP A 224 2.69 -16.28 37.59
C ASP A 224 1.92 -16.97 36.45
N LEU A 225 2.19 -18.26 36.17
CA LEU A 225 1.60 -18.99 35.05
C LEU A 225 0.07 -19.17 35.11
N ILE A 226 -0.56 -18.79 36.22
CA ILE A 226 -2.02 -18.69 36.39
C ILE A 226 -2.60 -17.40 35.80
N ARG A 227 -1.76 -16.46 35.39
CA ARG A 227 -2.16 -15.19 34.77
C ARG A 227 -2.12 -15.30 33.24
N PRO A 228 -3.18 -14.86 32.53
CA PRO A 228 -3.16 -14.85 31.07
C PRO A 228 -2.07 -13.92 30.50
N GLU A 229 -1.69 -12.86 31.22
CA GLU A 229 -0.60 -11.95 30.85
C GLU A 229 0.76 -12.66 30.81
N ALA A 230 1.04 -13.56 31.75
CA ALA A 230 2.26 -14.35 31.78
C ALA A 230 2.35 -15.32 30.61
N ARG A 231 1.24 -16.00 30.29
CA ARG A 231 1.14 -16.89 29.14
C ARG A 231 1.32 -16.13 27.82
N LEU A 232 0.72 -14.95 27.69
CA LEU A 232 0.90 -14.08 26.53
C LEU A 232 2.35 -13.59 26.39
N ALA A 233 2.97 -13.18 27.49
CA ALA A 233 4.35 -12.72 27.52
C ALA A 233 5.29 -13.82 27.00
N ILE A 234 5.16 -15.04 27.54
CA ILE A 234 5.94 -16.20 27.10
C ILE A 234 5.67 -16.50 25.62
N ALA A 235 4.42 -16.47 25.16
CA ALA A 235 4.07 -16.71 23.76
C ALA A 235 4.72 -15.71 22.80
N ARG A 236 4.74 -14.42 23.15
CA ARG A 236 5.39 -13.37 22.35
C ARG A 236 6.89 -13.62 22.22
N GLN A 237 7.52 -14.05 23.31
CA GLN A 237 8.95 -14.35 23.30
C GLN A 237 9.26 -15.66 22.56
N GLN A 238 8.39 -16.67 22.63
CA GLN A 238 8.46 -17.90 21.82
C GLN A 238 8.39 -17.59 20.32
N LEU A 239 7.48 -16.69 19.91
CA LEU A 239 7.44 -16.20 18.53
C LEU A 239 8.72 -15.46 18.12
N ALA A 240 9.32 -14.71 19.04
CA ALA A 240 10.57 -14.00 18.76
C ALA A 240 11.78 -14.92 18.55
N VAL A 241 11.71 -16.18 19.02
CA VAL A 241 12.68 -17.26 18.71
C VAL A 241 12.20 -18.22 17.62
N ASP A 242 11.12 -17.86 16.90
CA ASP A 242 10.47 -18.64 15.84
C ASP A 242 9.89 -20.01 16.30
N ASP A 243 9.62 -20.18 17.61
CA ASP A 243 8.94 -21.34 18.17
C ASP A 243 7.41 -21.14 18.15
N LYS A 244 6.84 -21.25 16.95
CA LYS A 244 5.39 -21.12 16.74
C LYS A 244 4.57 -22.17 17.50
N PRO A 245 4.91 -23.48 17.50
CA PRO A 245 4.11 -24.47 18.22
C PRO A 245 4.00 -24.21 19.72
N ALA A 246 5.10 -23.81 20.37
CA ALA A 246 5.06 -23.46 21.78
C ALA A 246 4.25 -22.18 22.03
N ALA A 247 4.39 -21.18 21.16
CA ALA A 247 3.59 -19.95 21.24
C ALA A 247 2.09 -20.21 21.15
N VAL A 248 1.64 -21.05 20.21
CA VAL A 248 0.23 -21.45 20.10
C VAL A 248 -0.26 -22.11 21.40
N THR A 249 0.54 -22.98 21.98
CA THR A 249 0.21 -23.66 23.24
C THR A 249 0.06 -22.66 24.38
N SER A 250 1.00 -21.73 24.53
CA SER A 250 0.94 -20.68 25.54
C SER A 250 -0.27 -19.77 25.37
N LEU A 251 -0.61 -19.38 24.14
CA LEU A 251 -1.80 -18.54 23.86
C LEU A 251 -3.11 -19.28 24.15
N LYS A 252 -3.20 -20.57 23.84
CA LYS A 252 -4.36 -21.41 24.20
C LYS A 252 -4.53 -21.47 25.73
N GLN A 253 -3.44 -21.67 26.47
CA GLN A 253 -3.46 -21.63 27.93
C GLN A 253 -3.89 -20.26 28.48
N ALA A 254 -3.50 -19.16 27.83
CA ALA A 254 -3.99 -17.82 28.21
C ALA A 254 -5.52 -17.73 28.07
N LEU A 255 -6.09 -18.31 27.01
CA LEU A 255 -7.54 -18.34 26.77
C LEU A 255 -8.28 -19.36 27.66
N GLU A 256 -7.64 -20.42 28.11
CA GLU A 256 -8.20 -21.32 29.13
C GLU A 256 -8.40 -20.60 30.47
N LEU A 257 -7.43 -19.76 30.85
CA LEU A 257 -7.49 -18.93 32.06
C LEU A 257 -8.52 -17.81 31.93
N LYS A 258 -8.54 -17.13 30.78
CA LYS A 258 -9.47 -16.04 30.48
C LYS A 258 -9.97 -16.15 29.03
N PRO A 259 -11.14 -16.77 28.80
CA PRO A 259 -11.66 -17.04 27.46
C PRO A 259 -11.91 -15.81 26.57
N ASP A 260 -12.08 -14.64 27.18
CA ASP A 260 -12.33 -13.36 26.52
C ASP A 260 -11.08 -12.44 26.48
N TYR A 261 -9.89 -13.01 26.69
CA TYR A 261 -8.63 -12.26 26.66
C TYR A 261 -8.19 -11.92 25.23
N LEU A 262 -8.69 -10.78 24.74
CA LEU A 262 -8.51 -10.33 23.36
C LEU A 262 -7.06 -10.30 22.85
N PRO A 263 -6.04 -9.89 23.64
CA PRO A 263 -4.67 -9.86 23.14
C PRO A 263 -4.16 -11.25 22.70
N ALA A 264 -4.52 -12.31 23.43
CA ALA A 264 -4.14 -13.68 23.05
C ALA A 264 -4.97 -14.19 21.87
N ALA A 265 -6.28 -13.90 21.86
CA ALA A 265 -7.17 -14.25 20.76
C ALA A 265 -6.72 -13.63 19.42
N LEU A 266 -6.33 -12.35 19.43
CA LEU A 266 -5.86 -11.64 18.25
C LEU A 266 -4.56 -12.24 17.70
N MET A 267 -3.60 -12.59 18.57
CA MET A 267 -2.36 -13.23 18.14
C MET A 267 -2.63 -14.59 17.51
N LEU A 268 -3.46 -15.44 18.13
CA LEU A 268 -3.88 -16.72 17.55
C LEU A 268 -4.54 -16.53 16.17
N SER A 269 -5.38 -15.51 16.01
CA SER A 269 -6.03 -15.21 14.73
C SER A 269 -5.09 -14.90 13.56
N GLN A 270 -3.85 -14.54 13.85
CA GLN A 270 -2.82 -14.24 12.86
C GLN A 270 -1.91 -15.44 12.56
N MET A 271 -1.99 -16.54 13.33
CA MET A 271 -1.03 -17.65 13.26
C MET A 271 -1.42 -18.78 12.29
N GLY A 272 -2.68 -18.88 11.89
CA GLY A 272 -3.14 -19.91 10.97
C GLY A 272 -4.67 -20.03 10.93
N PRO A 273 -5.26 -20.81 10.01
CA PRO A 273 -6.70 -21.04 9.96
C PRO A 273 -7.27 -21.68 11.22
N ASP A 274 -6.59 -22.70 11.77
CA ASP A 274 -7.04 -23.43 12.95
C ASP A 274 -6.97 -22.55 14.21
N GLU A 275 -5.86 -21.84 14.40
CA GLU A 275 -5.69 -20.88 15.50
C GLU A 275 -6.67 -19.71 15.37
N ARG A 276 -6.99 -19.29 14.14
CA ARG A 276 -7.97 -18.23 13.92
C ARG A 276 -9.37 -18.62 14.31
N ALA A 277 -9.79 -19.87 14.10
CA ALA A 277 -11.08 -20.33 14.60
C ALA A 277 -11.20 -20.14 16.13
N ILE A 278 -10.11 -20.39 16.88
CA ILE A 278 -10.06 -20.20 18.33
C ILE A 278 -10.16 -18.71 18.69
N GLY A 279 -9.36 -17.87 18.05
CA GLY A 279 -9.40 -16.42 18.27
C GLY A 279 -10.78 -15.83 17.97
N VAL A 280 -11.41 -16.23 16.86
CA VAL A 280 -12.77 -15.84 16.49
C VAL A 280 -13.78 -16.24 17.57
N ALA A 281 -13.73 -17.47 18.08
CA ALA A 281 -14.61 -17.92 19.16
C ALA A 281 -14.46 -17.08 20.45
N SER A 282 -13.23 -16.69 20.79
CA SER A 282 -12.96 -15.78 21.92
C SER A 282 -13.54 -14.39 21.69
N PHE A 283 -13.35 -13.81 20.49
CA PHE A 283 -13.96 -12.53 20.14
C PHE A 283 -15.49 -12.58 20.14
N GLU A 284 -16.10 -13.66 19.62
CA GLU A 284 -17.55 -13.89 19.66
C GLU A 284 -18.08 -13.86 21.09
N LYS A 285 -17.43 -14.58 22.01
CA LYS A 285 -17.80 -14.59 23.43
C LYS A 285 -17.65 -13.21 24.07
N TYR A 286 -16.54 -12.51 23.78
CA TYR A 286 -16.28 -11.18 24.31
C TYR A 286 -17.37 -10.17 23.89
N VAL A 287 -17.74 -10.14 22.60
CA VAL A 287 -18.77 -9.19 22.11
C VAL A 287 -20.19 -9.56 22.54
N GLN A 288 -20.44 -10.83 22.88
CA GLN A 288 -21.70 -11.26 23.51
C GLN A 288 -21.81 -10.74 24.95
N GLN A 289 -20.72 -10.83 25.71
CA GLN A 289 -20.67 -10.34 27.10
C GLN A 289 -20.59 -8.81 27.19
N ASN A 290 -20.02 -8.17 26.16
CA ASN A 290 -19.86 -6.73 26.08
C ASN A 290 -20.56 -6.19 24.82
N PRO A 291 -21.91 -6.11 24.78
CA PRO A 291 -22.62 -5.82 23.54
C PRO A 291 -22.29 -4.47 22.89
N LYS A 292 -21.80 -3.51 23.67
CA LYS A 292 -21.40 -2.17 23.24
C LYS A 292 -19.90 -2.02 22.95
N ALA A 293 -19.10 -3.08 23.07
CA ALA A 293 -17.66 -3.02 22.83
C ALA A 293 -17.36 -2.87 21.33
N ARG A 294 -17.21 -1.61 20.89
CA ARG A 294 -17.00 -1.23 19.49
C ARG A 294 -15.76 -1.88 18.88
N GLU A 295 -14.61 -1.75 19.55
CA GLU A 295 -13.32 -2.24 19.06
C GLU A 295 -13.30 -3.76 18.89
N GLY A 296 -13.82 -4.50 19.88
CA GLY A 296 -13.94 -5.96 19.81
C GLY A 296 -14.84 -6.41 18.65
N ARG A 297 -15.94 -5.69 18.38
CA ARG A 297 -16.81 -5.98 17.23
C ARG A 297 -16.15 -5.69 15.89
N LEU A 298 -15.41 -4.59 15.79
CA LEU A 298 -14.67 -4.26 14.57
C LEU A 298 -13.62 -5.33 14.27
N ALA A 299 -12.83 -5.73 15.28
CA ALA A 299 -11.85 -6.80 15.15
C ALA A 299 -12.51 -8.11 14.72
N LEU A 300 -13.62 -8.51 15.36
CA LEU A 300 -14.36 -9.72 14.98
C LEU A 300 -14.88 -9.65 13.53
N ALA A 301 -15.45 -8.51 13.12
CA ALA A 301 -15.93 -8.33 11.76
C ALA A 301 -14.79 -8.46 10.73
N GLN A 302 -13.62 -7.89 11.03
CA GLN A 302 -12.43 -8.03 10.18
C GLN A 302 -11.95 -9.47 10.09
N LEU A 303 -11.96 -10.23 11.19
CA LEU A 303 -11.63 -11.65 11.18
C LEU A 303 -12.60 -12.45 10.30
N TYR A 304 -13.90 -12.18 10.39
CA TYR A 304 -14.88 -12.80 9.50
C TYR A 304 -14.66 -12.46 8.02
N LEU A 305 -14.31 -11.20 7.70
CA LEU A 305 -13.98 -10.80 6.33
C LEU A 305 -12.74 -11.54 5.80
N ALA A 306 -11.71 -11.71 6.64
CA ALA A 306 -10.51 -12.46 6.29
C ALA A 306 -10.80 -13.94 5.98
N ASP A 307 -11.78 -14.52 6.67
CA ASP A 307 -12.28 -15.89 6.44
C ASP A 307 -13.38 -15.98 5.37
N ASN A 308 -13.66 -14.88 4.67
CA ASN A 308 -14.75 -14.79 3.68
C ASN A 308 -16.14 -15.15 4.26
N ARG A 309 -16.31 -15.03 5.58
CA ARG A 309 -17.58 -15.18 6.31
C ARG A 309 -18.38 -13.87 6.26
N LEU A 310 -18.79 -13.48 5.06
CA LEU A 310 -19.39 -12.17 4.78
C LEU A 310 -20.68 -11.92 5.60
N ASP A 311 -21.53 -12.94 5.77
CA ASP A 311 -22.79 -12.80 6.51
C ASP A 311 -22.56 -12.55 8.00
N ASP A 312 -21.52 -13.16 8.58
CA ASP A 312 -21.20 -12.95 9.99
C ASP A 312 -20.56 -11.58 10.22
N ALA A 313 -19.71 -11.12 9.28
CA ALA A 313 -19.19 -9.76 9.30
C ALA A 313 -20.32 -8.73 9.18
N GLN A 314 -21.29 -8.97 8.30
CA GLN A 314 -22.46 -8.12 8.11
C GLN A 314 -23.23 -7.95 9.42
N LYS A 315 -23.53 -9.04 10.15
CA LYS A 315 -24.23 -8.97 11.45
C LYS A 315 -23.49 -8.10 12.47
N GLN A 316 -22.15 -8.12 12.46
CA GLN A 316 -21.36 -7.28 13.37
C GLN A 316 -21.50 -5.81 13.00
N PHE A 317 -21.34 -5.44 11.71
CA PHE A 317 -21.51 -4.06 11.26
C PHE A 317 -22.93 -3.53 11.43
N GLU A 318 -23.96 -4.36 11.21
CA GLU A 318 -25.36 -4.02 11.51
C GLU A 318 -25.56 -3.74 13.00
N THR A 319 -24.92 -4.52 13.88
CA THR A 319 -25.00 -4.28 15.32
C THR A 319 -24.22 -3.03 15.73
N MET A 320 -23.06 -2.77 15.12
CA MET A 320 -22.33 -1.51 15.32
C MET A 320 -23.17 -0.30 14.93
N HIS A 321 -23.82 -0.33 13.75
CA HIS A 321 -24.70 0.74 13.31
C HIS A 321 -25.93 0.92 14.21
N ARG A 322 -26.53 -0.18 14.71
CA ARG A 322 -27.64 -0.10 15.68
C ARG A 322 -27.21 0.50 17.01
N ASN A 323 -25.99 0.21 17.46
CA ASN A 323 -25.45 0.73 18.72
C ASN A 323 -25.09 2.22 18.63
N ASP A 324 -24.56 2.66 17.49
CA ASP A 324 -24.28 4.07 17.21
C ASP A 324 -24.71 4.45 15.77
N PRO A 325 -25.96 4.91 15.60
CA PRO A 325 -26.46 5.31 14.29
C PRO A 325 -25.80 6.56 13.70
N LYS A 326 -25.04 7.32 14.50
CA LYS A 326 -24.36 8.54 14.03
C LYS A 326 -23.03 8.22 13.35
N GLU A 327 -22.46 7.05 13.63
CA GLU A 327 -21.20 6.63 13.04
C GLU A 327 -21.42 6.12 11.61
N PRO A 328 -20.83 6.74 10.58
CA PRO A 328 -21.05 6.33 9.19
C PRO A 328 -20.22 5.11 8.78
N ALA A 329 -19.08 4.85 9.44
CA ALA A 329 -18.13 3.81 8.99
C ALA A 329 -18.74 2.40 8.80
N PRO A 330 -19.63 1.90 9.71
CA PRO A 330 -20.30 0.61 9.49
C PRO A 330 -21.14 0.55 8.21
N LEU A 331 -21.77 1.66 7.79
CA LEU A 331 -22.58 1.71 6.57
C LEU A 331 -21.75 1.51 5.30
N MET A 332 -20.54 2.08 5.26
CA MET A 332 -19.60 1.85 4.17
C MET A 332 -19.19 0.37 4.10
N ALA A 333 -18.86 -0.24 5.24
CA ALA A 333 -18.50 -1.65 5.28
C ALA A 333 -19.65 -2.56 4.80
N LEU A 334 -20.89 -2.28 5.23
CA LEU A 334 -22.09 -2.98 4.78
C LEU A 334 -22.30 -2.83 3.26
N ALA A 335 -22.12 -1.63 2.71
CA ALA A 335 -22.20 -1.42 1.27
C ALA A 335 -21.19 -2.27 0.49
N LEU A 336 -19.93 -2.30 0.94
CA LEU A 336 -18.87 -3.08 0.29
C LEU A 336 -19.12 -4.59 0.37
N ILE A 337 -19.65 -5.08 1.49
CA ILE A 337 -20.08 -6.48 1.63
C ILE A 337 -21.17 -6.79 0.61
N LYS A 338 -22.18 -5.92 0.48
CA LYS A 338 -23.27 -6.10 -0.49
C LYS A 338 -22.80 -6.06 -1.94
N ILE A 339 -21.83 -5.19 -2.27
CA ILE A 339 -21.17 -5.21 -3.58
C ILE A 339 -20.50 -6.57 -3.81
N GLN A 340 -19.75 -7.08 -2.84
CA GLN A 340 -19.06 -8.37 -2.97
C GLN A 340 -20.05 -9.53 -3.18
N GLN A 341 -21.20 -9.48 -2.53
CA GLN A 341 -22.31 -10.43 -2.67
C GLN A 341 -23.13 -10.23 -3.96
N LYS A 342 -22.78 -9.25 -4.80
CA LYS A 342 -23.54 -8.82 -6.00
C LYS A 342 -24.98 -8.34 -5.70
N GLN A 343 -25.24 -7.94 -4.46
CA GLN A 343 -26.51 -7.37 -4.01
C GLN A 343 -26.48 -5.84 -4.19
N LEU A 344 -26.43 -5.40 -5.45
CA LEU A 344 -26.15 -4.01 -5.84
C LEU A 344 -27.20 -2.99 -5.34
N ASP A 345 -28.46 -3.40 -5.24
CA ASP A 345 -29.54 -2.52 -4.77
C ASP A 345 -29.40 -2.23 -3.27
N ASP A 346 -29.06 -3.23 -2.47
CA ASP A 346 -28.83 -3.05 -1.03
C ASP A 346 -27.54 -2.29 -0.77
N ALA A 347 -26.49 -2.54 -1.55
CA ALA A 347 -25.27 -1.74 -1.52
C ALA A 347 -25.57 -0.25 -1.76
N SER A 348 -26.39 0.05 -2.76
CA SER A 348 -26.80 1.42 -3.08
C SER A 348 -27.58 2.09 -1.94
N LYS A 349 -28.40 1.33 -1.20
CA LYS A 349 -29.11 1.86 -0.01
C LYS A 349 -28.11 2.22 1.08
N TYR A 350 -27.18 1.33 1.41
CA TYR A 350 -26.16 1.60 2.44
C TYR A 350 -25.24 2.76 2.07
N LEU A 351 -24.83 2.89 0.80
CA LEU A 351 -24.03 4.05 0.35
C LEU A 351 -24.77 5.37 0.50
N LYS A 352 -26.07 5.41 0.20
CA LYS A 352 -26.89 6.63 0.39
C LYS A 352 -27.01 6.98 1.87
N GLN A 353 -27.27 6.00 2.73
CA GLN A 353 -27.29 6.20 4.18
C GLN A 353 -25.94 6.69 4.71
N TYR A 354 -24.83 6.12 4.20
CA TYR A 354 -23.48 6.55 4.52
C TYR A 354 -23.29 8.04 4.17
N ILE A 355 -23.69 8.45 2.97
CA ILE A 355 -23.61 9.84 2.52
C ILE A 355 -24.40 10.75 3.46
N ASP A 356 -25.66 10.41 3.75
CA ASP A 356 -26.56 11.20 4.61
C ASP A 356 -26.04 11.35 6.06
N ALA A 357 -25.27 10.36 6.55
CA ALA A 357 -24.64 10.39 7.86
C ALA A 357 -23.31 11.15 7.83
N ALA A 358 -22.45 10.85 6.87
CA ALA A 358 -21.10 11.40 6.77
C ALA A 358 -21.09 12.90 6.45
N GLN A 359 -21.98 13.40 5.59
CA GLN A 359 -22.07 14.82 5.25
C GLN A 359 -22.38 15.74 6.44
N LYS A 360 -22.86 15.18 7.55
CA LYS A 360 -23.12 15.94 8.80
C LYS A 360 -21.86 16.12 9.65
N LEU A 361 -20.77 15.43 9.32
CA LEU A 361 -19.50 15.53 10.02
C LEU A 361 -18.64 16.63 9.38
N PRO A 362 -17.87 17.39 10.17
CA PRO A 362 -16.90 18.34 9.65
C PRO A 362 -15.89 17.63 8.73
N ASP A 363 -15.53 18.30 7.62
CA ASP A 363 -14.47 17.85 6.68
C ASP A 363 -14.68 16.46 6.05
N ALA A 364 -15.92 15.94 6.05
CA ALA A 364 -16.21 14.64 5.49
C ALA A 364 -16.21 14.64 3.95
N ASP A 365 -15.32 13.85 3.35
CA ASP A 365 -15.36 13.55 1.91
C ASP A 365 -16.17 12.28 1.64
N VAL A 366 -17.31 12.44 0.96
CA VAL A 366 -18.16 11.34 0.50
C VAL A 366 -17.95 10.98 -0.98
N GLY A 367 -16.95 11.57 -1.63
CA GLY A 367 -16.65 11.38 -3.05
C GLY A 367 -16.49 9.91 -3.43
N GLN A 368 -15.81 9.13 -2.58
CA GLN A 368 -15.64 7.69 -2.78
C GLN A 368 -16.98 6.91 -2.79
N ALA A 369 -17.98 7.33 -2.00
CA ALA A 369 -19.31 6.71 -1.99
C ALA A 369 -20.07 6.99 -3.29
N TYR A 370 -19.96 8.21 -3.83
CA TYR A 370 -20.51 8.54 -5.14
C TYR A 370 -19.82 7.78 -6.28
N VAL A 371 -18.50 7.57 -6.21
CA VAL A 371 -17.78 6.70 -7.15
C VAL A 371 -18.34 5.27 -7.12
N TYR A 372 -18.58 4.70 -5.94
CA TYR A 372 -19.19 3.36 -5.84
C TYR A 372 -20.61 3.32 -6.38
N LEU A 373 -21.44 4.32 -6.09
CA LEU A 373 -22.79 4.42 -6.69
C LEU A 373 -22.73 4.52 -8.22
N ALA A 374 -21.78 5.27 -8.77
CA ALA A 374 -21.58 5.36 -10.20
C ALA A 374 -21.16 4.02 -10.82
N GLN A 375 -20.24 3.29 -10.17
CA GLN A 375 -19.81 1.96 -10.61
C GLN A 375 -20.98 0.97 -10.61
N ILE A 376 -21.80 0.96 -9.55
CA ILE A 376 -23.02 0.15 -9.48
C ILE A 376 -23.96 0.49 -10.64
N SER A 377 -24.19 1.79 -10.90
CA SER A 377 -25.05 2.22 -12.01
C SER A 377 -24.49 1.79 -13.38
N VAL A 378 -23.17 1.85 -13.60
CA VAL A 378 -22.54 1.35 -14.84
C VAL A 378 -22.74 -0.16 -14.99
N GLU A 379 -22.58 -0.94 -13.92
CA GLU A 379 -22.79 -2.39 -13.94
C GLU A 379 -24.25 -2.74 -14.26
N GLN A 380 -25.20 -1.92 -13.80
CA GLN A 380 -26.61 -2.00 -14.13
C GLN A 380 -26.96 -1.44 -15.54
N ASN A 381 -25.96 -1.05 -16.34
CA ASN A 381 -26.11 -0.40 -17.66
C ASN A 381 -26.88 0.94 -17.62
N ASN A 382 -26.91 1.60 -16.46
CA ASN A 382 -27.51 2.92 -16.27
C ASN A 382 -26.45 4.03 -16.27
N ASP A 383 -25.84 4.24 -17.44
CA ASP A 383 -24.76 5.22 -17.64
C ASP A 383 -25.21 6.68 -17.33
N ALA A 384 -26.51 6.98 -17.47
CA ALA A 384 -27.08 8.29 -17.15
C ALA A 384 -27.05 8.56 -15.63
N GLN A 385 -27.50 7.59 -14.83
CA GLN A 385 -27.44 7.69 -13.38
C GLN A 385 -26.01 7.68 -12.87
N ALA A 386 -25.11 6.90 -13.48
CA ALA A 386 -23.69 6.92 -13.13
C ALA A 386 -23.10 8.33 -13.25
N SER A 387 -23.40 9.02 -14.36
CA SER A 387 -22.94 10.41 -14.58
C SER A 387 -23.50 11.38 -13.52
N GLN A 388 -24.76 11.22 -13.12
CA GLN A 388 -25.39 12.04 -12.07
C GLN A 388 -24.73 11.84 -10.70
N TRP A 389 -24.25 10.63 -10.37
CA TRP A 389 -23.52 10.40 -9.13
C TRP A 389 -22.14 11.06 -9.15
N LEU A 390 -21.41 10.93 -10.27
CA LEU A 390 -20.08 11.55 -10.43
C LEU A 390 -20.16 13.08 -10.37
N ASP A 391 -21.26 13.69 -10.85
CA ASP A 391 -21.50 15.14 -10.77
C ASP A 391 -21.70 15.68 -9.35
N LYS A 392 -22.04 14.82 -8.38
CA LYS A 392 -22.23 15.23 -6.98
C LYS A 392 -20.94 15.28 -6.17
N ILE A 393 -19.83 14.83 -6.74
CA ILE A 393 -18.54 14.84 -6.06
C ILE A 393 -18.06 16.28 -5.97
N ASP A 394 -17.74 16.72 -4.75
CA ASP A 394 -17.27 18.06 -4.48
C ASP A 394 -15.94 18.33 -5.23
N PRO A 395 -15.75 19.48 -5.89
CA PRO A 395 -14.49 19.86 -6.52
C PRO A 395 -13.25 19.81 -5.61
N ALA A 396 -13.43 19.96 -4.29
CA ALA A 396 -12.35 19.83 -3.31
C ALA A 396 -12.00 18.37 -2.97
N SER A 397 -12.82 17.40 -3.37
CA SER A 397 -12.54 15.98 -3.14
C SER A 397 -11.37 15.51 -4.00
N PRO A 398 -10.42 14.72 -3.45
CA PRO A 398 -9.40 14.01 -4.22
C PRO A 398 -9.97 13.08 -5.32
N HIS A 399 -11.25 12.72 -5.22
CA HIS A 399 -11.93 11.88 -6.19
C HIS A 399 -12.56 12.66 -7.36
N TYR A 400 -12.57 13.99 -7.32
CA TYR A 400 -13.25 14.83 -8.31
C TYR A 400 -12.70 14.65 -9.74
N ILE A 401 -11.40 14.85 -9.94
CA ILE A 401 -10.78 14.75 -11.26
C ILE A 401 -10.92 13.34 -11.86
N PRO A 402 -10.57 12.25 -11.14
CA PRO A 402 -10.79 10.89 -11.64
C PRO A 402 -12.27 10.61 -11.97
N ALA A 403 -13.21 11.12 -11.17
CA ALA A 403 -14.63 10.96 -11.41
C ALA A 403 -15.12 11.69 -12.67
N GLN A 404 -14.65 12.91 -12.91
CA GLN A 404 -15.04 13.68 -14.09
C GLN A 404 -14.41 13.12 -15.37
N VAL A 405 -13.17 12.61 -15.31
CA VAL A 405 -12.55 11.82 -16.37
C VAL A 405 -13.40 10.60 -16.71
N THR A 406 -13.84 9.88 -15.68
CA THR A 406 -14.72 8.72 -15.81
C THR A 406 -16.05 9.09 -16.47
N ARG A 407 -16.65 10.20 -16.06
CA ARG A 407 -17.89 10.72 -16.66
C ARG A 407 -17.72 11.08 -18.13
N ALA A 408 -16.61 11.72 -18.50
CA ALA A 408 -16.30 12.02 -19.90
C ALA A 408 -16.21 10.74 -20.75
N GLN A 409 -15.56 9.70 -20.24
CA GLN A 409 -15.50 8.39 -20.93
C GLN A 409 -16.89 7.76 -21.12
N ILE A 410 -17.77 7.87 -20.11
CA ILE A 410 -19.17 7.41 -20.22
C ILE A 410 -19.92 8.18 -21.31
N LEU A 411 -19.79 9.50 -21.37
CA LEU A 411 -20.42 10.33 -22.41
C LEU A 411 -19.90 9.97 -23.82
N ALA A 412 -18.60 9.76 -23.98
CA ALA A 412 -18.01 9.38 -25.26
C ALA A 412 -18.52 8.01 -25.75
N LYS A 413 -18.69 7.04 -24.84
CA LYS A 413 -19.28 5.72 -25.14
C LYS A 413 -20.73 5.84 -25.64
N GLN A 414 -21.46 6.88 -25.23
CA GLN A 414 -22.81 7.19 -25.74
C GLN A 414 -22.80 7.94 -27.08
N GLY A 415 -21.62 8.17 -27.68
CA GLY A 415 -21.46 8.96 -28.90
C GLY A 415 -21.41 10.47 -28.67
N LYS A 416 -21.51 10.94 -27.43
CA LYS A 416 -21.50 12.37 -27.06
C LYS A 416 -20.09 12.88 -26.83
N VAL A 417 -19.25 12.75 -27.84
CA VAL A 417 -17.82 13.06 -27.74
C VAL A 417 -17.60 14.53 -27.41
N ASP A 418 -18.28 15.46 -28.07
CA ASP A 418 -18.10 16.90 -27.79
C ASP A 418 -18.51 17.29 -26.36
N ASP A 419 -19.56 16.67 -25.82
CA ASP A 419 -19.96 16.92 -24.43
C ASP A 419 -18.95 16.34 -23.45
N ALA A 420 -18.39 15.17 -23.73
CA ALA A 420 -17.30 14.60 -22.94
C ALA A 420 -16.08 15.54 -22.89
N ARG A 421 -15.73 16.15 -24.02
CA ARG A 421 -14.61 17.10 -24.10
C ARG A 421 -14.88 18.38 -23.32
N LYS A 422 -16.11 18.91 -23.36
CA LYS A 422 -16.52 20.08 -22.55
C LYS A 422 -16.34 19.82 -21.05
N VAL A 423 -16.63 18.60 -20.59
CA VAL A 423 -16.42 18.20 -19.19
C VAL A 423 -14.95 18.30 -18.83
N LEU A 424 -14.08 17.69 -19.64
CA LEU A 424 -12.63 17.71 -19.41
C LEU A 424 -12.05 19.12 -19.46
N ALA A 425 -12.49 19.95 -20.40
CA ALA A 425 -12.04 21.34 -20.55
C ALA A 425 -12.50 22.25 -19.39
N GLY A 426 -13.58 21.89 -18.70
CA GLY A 426 -14.11 22.64 -17.55
C GLY A 426 -13.41 22.35 -16.22
N LEU A 427 -12.49 21.38 -16.18
CA LEU A 427 -11.80 21.00 -14.95
C LEU A 427 -10.72 22.04 -14.60
N GLN A 428 -10.73 22.48 -13.34
CA GLN A 428 -9.64 23.28 -12.79
C GLN A 428 -8.52 22.35 -12.36
N VAL A 429 -7.31 22.62 -12.87
CA VAL A 429 -6.16 21.74 -12.67
C VAL A 429 -5.04 22.46 -11.96
N ASN A 430 -4.69 21.97 -10.77
CA ASN A 430 -3.59 22.49 -9.97
C ASN A 430 -2.34 21.59 -10.00
N ASP A 431 -2.52 20.28 -10.19
CA ASP A 431 -1.42 19.31 -10.32
C ASP A 431 -1.08 19.09 -11.81
N PRO A 432 0.17 19.30 -12.25
CA PRO A 432 0.62 18.97 -13.61
C PRO A 432 0.28 17.54 -14.07
N ARG A 433 0.26 16.57 -13.15
CA ARG A 433 -0.09 15.17 -13.47
C ARG A 433 -1.56 15.01 -13.85
N ASP A 434 -2.45 15.73 -13.18
CA ASP A 434 -3.88 15.74 -13.53
C ASP A 434 -4.09 16.37 -14.91
N ALA A 435 -3.30 17.40 -15.25
CA ALA A 435 -3.36 18.03 -16.57
C ALA A 435 -2.94 17.07 -17.68
N ALA A 436 -1.89 16.27 -17.46
CA ALA A 436 -1.47 15.23 -18.38
C ALA A 436 -2.54 14.14 -18.56
N VAL A 437 -3.15 13.67 -17.46
CA VAL A 437 -4.25 12.68 -17.49
C VAL A 437 -5.45 13.21 -18.27
N ILE A 438 -5.84 14.46 -18.05
CA ILE A 438 -6.96 15.11 -18.76
C ILE A 438 -6.65 15.24 -20.24
N ALA A 439 -5.44 15.69 -20.60
CA ALA A 439 -5.02 15.85 -21.99
C ALA A 439 -4.99 14.52 -22.75
N ARG A 440 -4.41 13.49 -22.14
CA ARG A 440 -4.37 12.14 -22.70
C ARG A 440 -5.77 11.56 -22.87
N THR A 441 -6.64 11.77 -21.87
CA THR A 441 -8.04 11.32 -21.94
C THR A 441 -8.76 12.00 -23.11
N ASP A 442 -8.70 13.33 -23.21
CA ASP A 442 -9.33 14.10 -24.30
C ASP A 442 -8.90 13.59 -25.68
N ALA A 443 -7.59 13.40 -25.86
CA ALA A 443 -7.04 12.84 -27.09
C ALA A 443 -7.52 11.41 -27.37
N SER A 444 -7.59 10.55 -26.36
CA SER A 444 -8.10 9.18 -26.48
C SER A 444 -9.58 9.15 -26.89
N LEU A 445 -10.40 10.06 -26.35
CA LEU A 445 -11.81 10.20 -26.75
C LEU A 445 -11.94 10.62 -28.22
N LEU A 446 -11.14 11.60 -28.66
CA LEU A 446 -11.09 12.03 -30.06
C LEU A 446 -10.63 10.92 -31.00
N PHE A 447 -9.56 10.21 -30.62
CA PHE A 447 -9.01 9.11 -31.40
C PHE A 447 -10.03 7.98 -31.56
N SER A 448 -10.72 7.61 -30.48
CA SER A 448 -11.78 6.60 -30.50
C SER A 448 -12.97 7.00 -31.38
N ALA A 449 -13.25 8.30 -31.46
CA ALA A 449 -14.26 8.89 -32.34
C ALA A 449 -13.79 9.06 -33.80
N LYS A 450 -12.62 8.52 -34.17
CA LYS A 450 -11.97 8.68 -35.48
C LYS A 450 -11.66 10.14 -35.87
N ARG A 451 -11.64 11.07 -34.91
CA ARG A 451 -11.27 12.48 -35.08
C ARG A 451 -9.75 12.67 -34.95
N TYR A 452 -9.01 11.95 -35.78
CA TYR A 452 -7.56 11.77 -35.62
C TYR A 452 -6.76 13.07 -35.68
N ARG A 453 -7.17 14.04 -36.53
CA ARG A 453 -6.49 15.34 -36.62
C ARG A 453 -6.59 16.11 -35.31
N GLU A 454 -7.79 16.23 -34.76
CA GLU A 454 -7.98 16.90 -33.47
C GLU A 454 -7.26 16.18 -32.32
N ALA A 455 -7.23 14.84 -32.35
CA ALA A 455 -6.47 14.06 -31.37
C ALA A 455 -4.96 14.38 -31.45
N ALA A 456 -4.39 14.43 -32.66
CA ALA A 456 -2.99 14.77 -32.88
C ALA A 456 -2.69 16.21 -32.44
N ASP A 457 -3.55 17.18 -32.75
CA ASP A 457 -3.39 18.57 -32.32
C ASP A 457 -3.41 18.70 -30.79
N ARG A 458 -4.31 17.96 -30.12
CA ARG A 458 -4.40 17.92 -28.66
C ARG A 458 -3.15 17.31 -28.02
N LEU A 459 -2.65 16.22 -28.60
CA LEU A 459 -1.46 15.51 -28.14
C LEU A 459 -0.18 16.32 -28.39
N ALA A 460 -0.09 17.06 -29.49
CA ALA A 460 1.02 17.98 -29.74
C ALA A 460 1.17 19.00 -28.61
N GLN A 461 0.07 19.67 -28.25
CA GLN A 461 0.02 20.61 -27.13
C GLN A 461 0.39 19.94 -25.79
N ALA A 462 -0.05 18.69 -25.58
CA ALA A 462 0.23 17.94 -24.36
C ALA A 462 1.70 17.54 -24.26
N VAL A 463 2.33 17.11 -25.36
CA VAL A 463 3.77 16.78 -25.41
C VAL A 463 4.64 18.03 -25.21
N ASP A 464 4.21 19.19 -25.71
CA ASP A 464 4.92 20.45 -25.46
C ASP A 464 4.85 20.87 -23.97
N ALA A 465 3.71 20.63 -23.31
CA ALA A 465 3.54 20.92 -21.88
C ALA A 465 4.21 19.88 -20.96
N PHE A 466 4.26 18.62 -21.38
CA PHE A 466 4.78 17.48 -20.62
C PHE A 466 5.80 16.69 -21.45
N PRO A 467 6.99 17.26 -21.72
CA PRO A 467 7.95 16.67 -22.66
C PRO A 467 8.52 15.32 -22.21
N ASP A 468 8.51 15.06 -20.89
CA ASP A 468 9.05 13.86 -20.28
C ASP A 468 8.01 12.74 -20.11
N ASP A 469 6.75 12.95 -20.50
CA ASP A 469 5.72 11.91 -20.44
C ASP A 469 5.81 10.97 -21.67
N PRO A 470 6.23 9.70 -21.46
CA PRO A 470 6.43 8.75 -22.56
C PRO A 470 5.12 8.32 -23.22
N ASP A 471 4.04 8.27 -22.44
CA ASP A 471 2.74 7.80 -22.91
C ASP A 471 2.08 8.84 -23.83
N LEU A 472 2.14 10.13 -23.46
CA LEU A 472 1.68 11.22 -24.33
C LEU A 472 2.44 11.25 -25.64
N ARG A 473 3.75 10.98 -25.61
CA ARG A 473 4.59 10.96 -26.81
C ARG A 473 4.26 9.77 -27.71
N TYR A 474 4.03 8.59 -27.14
CA TYR A 474 3.59 7.41 -27.89
C TYR A 474 2.23 7.67 -28.54
N ASP A 475 1.25 8.14 -27.76
CA ASP A 475 -0.10 8.45 -28.26
C ASP A 475 -0.04 9.51 -29.37
N TYR A 476 0.82 10.52 -29.25
CA TYR A 476 1.04 11.53 -30.29
C TYR A 476 1.59 10.94 -31.59
N ALA A 477 2.56 10.03 -31.48
CA ALA A 477 3.09 9.33 -32.63
C ALA A 477 2.01 8.53 -33.36
N MET A 478 1.15 7.83 -32.61
CA MET A 478 0.08 7.01 -33.18
C MET A 478 -1.01 7.87 -33.83
N ALA A 479 -1.38 8.99 -33.20
CA ALA A 479 -2.31 9.95 -33.82
C ALA A 479 -1.73 10.56 -35.10
N SER A 480 -0.43 10.89 -35.10
CA SER A 480 0.29 11.42 -36.26
C SER A 480 0.32 10.42 -37.43
N GLU A 481 0.49 9.12 -37.14
CA GLU A 481 0.40 8.06 -38.15
C GLU A 481 -0.98 8.08 -38.85
N LYS A 482 -2.07 8.12 -38.09
CA LYS A 482 -3.44 8.07 -38.63
C LYS A 482 -3.78 9.25 -39.53
N ILE A 483 -3.07 10.36 -39.43
CA ILE A 483 -3.23 11.54 -40.30
C ILE A 483 -2.13 11.68 -41.36
N GLY A 484 -1.25 10.69 -41.50
CA GLY A 484 -0.18 10.67 -42.51
C GLY A 484 1.02 11.55 -42.18
N GLN A 485 1.15 12.06 -40.95
CA GLN A 485 2.30 12.84 -40.49
C GLN A 485 3.45 11.93 -40.03
N TYR A 486 4.00 11.17 -40.97
CA TYR A 486 4.99 10.13 -40.67
C TYR A 486 6.32 10.67 -40.15
N THR A 487 6.74 11.87 -40.58
CA THR A 487 7.95 12.53 -40.06
C THR A 487 7.80 12.86 -38.58
N THR A 488 6.64 13.41 -38.18
CA THR A 488 6.32 13.68 -36.77
C THR A 488 6.30 12.38 -35.98
N MET A 489 5.59 11.35 -36.46
CA MET A 489 5.55 10.03 -35.83
C MET A 489 6.97 9.48 -35.56
N GLU A 490 7.84 9.44 -36.58
CA GLU A 490 9.21 8.94 -36.44
C GLU A 490 10.02 9.76 -35.43
N GLN A 491 9.91 11.10 -35.47
CA GLN A 491 10.61 11.96 -34.51
C GLN A 491 10.20 11.65 -33.07
N GLN A 492 8.89 11.51 -32.81
CA GLN A 492 8.38 11.20 -31.47
C GLN A 492 8.84 9.82 -30.98
N LEU A 493 8.75 8.79 -31.82
CA LEU A 493 9.18 7.44 -31.46
C LEU A 493 10.68 7.35 -31.22
N ARG A 494 11.51 8.06 -31.99
CA ARG A 494 12.97 8.11 -31.75
C ARG A 494 13.35 8.81 -30.45
N VAL A 495 12.60 9.82 -30.02
CA VAL A 495 12.77 10.40 -28.69
C VAL A 495 12.38 9.38 -27.62
N LEU A 496 11.24 8.70 -27.78
CA LEU A 496 10.78 7.68 -26.85
C LEU A 496 11.78 6.51 -26.73
N MET A 497 12.34 6.01 -27.83
CA MET A 497 13.37 4.95 -27.83
C MET A 497 14.65 5.34 -27.08
N ARG A 498 15.01 6.64 -27.08
CA ARG A 498 16.17 7.14 -26.31
C ARG A 498 15.84 7.23 -24.83
N ALA A 499 14.63 7.66 -24.48
CA ALA A 499 14.17 7.74 -23.10
C ALA A 499 13.93 6.36 -22.48
N GLN A 500 13.40 5.41 -23.27
CA GLN A 500 13.01 4.07 -22.85
C GLN A 500 13.62 3.01 -23.78
N PRO A 501 14.94 2.75 -23.68
CA PRO A 501 15.64 1.86 -24.61
C PRO A 501 15.21 0.39 -24.53
N ASN A 502 14.53 0.00 -23.44
CA ASN A 502 14.06 -1.35 -23.17
C ASN A 502 12.55 -1.51 -23.35
N ASP A 503 11.82 -0.46 -23.78
CA ASP A 503 10.40 -0.59 -24.13
C ASP A 503 10.26 -1.09 -25.57
N PRO A 504 9.71 -2.30 -25.81
CA PRO A 504 9.55 -2.83 -27.16
C PRO A 504 8.58 -2.04 -28.04
N GLN A 505 7.62 -1.30 -27.46
CA GLN A 505 6.50 -0.75 -28.22
C GLN A 505 6.92 0.32 -29.22
N ALA A 506 7.87 1.20 -28.85
CA ALA A 506 8.35 2.25 -29.74
C ALA A 506 9.12 1.68 -30.95
N TYR A 507 9.95 0.65 -30.73
CA TYR A 507 10.66 -0.05 -31.80
C TYR A 507 9.68 -0.75 -32.74
N ASN A 508 8.71 -1.46 -32.18
CA ASN A 508 7.70 -2.16 -32.97
C ASN A 508 6.89 -1.19 -33.83
N ALA A 509 6.39 -0.10 -33.24
CA ALA A 509 5.53 0.85 -33.94
C ALA A 509 6.27 1.55 -35.10
N LEU A 510 7.52 1.97 -34.90
CA LEU A 510 8.32 2.58 -35.97
C LEU A 510 8.66 1.56 -37.07
N GLY A 511 9.12 0.38 -36.68
CA GLY A 511 9.49 -0.66 -37.64
C GLY A 511 8.28 -1.16 -38.44
N TYR A 512 7.14 -1.38 -37.80
CA TYR A 512 5.89 -1.78 -38.47
C TYR A 512 5.44 -0.71 -39.47
N SER A 513 5.42 0.57 -39.07
CA SER A 513 5.03 1.66 -39.97
C SER A 513 5.93 1.79 -41.21
N LEU A 514 7.24 1.57 -41.05
CA LEU A 514 8.19 1.55 -42.16
C LEU A 514 7.95 0.34 -43.07
N ALA A 515 7.80 -0.86 -42.49
CA ALA A 515 7.50 -2.09 -43.21
C ALA A 515 6.19 -1.97 -44.00
N ASP A 516 5.12 -1.48 -43.38
CA ASP A 516 3.80 -1.38 -43.99
C ASP A 516 3.77 -0.42 -45.20
N ARG A 517 4.60 0.64 -45.15
CA ARG A 517 4.77 1.59 -46.26
C ARG A 517 5.83 1.17 -47.28
N ASN A 518 6.44 0.00 -47.12
CA ASN A 518 7.53 -0.51 -47.96
C ASN A 518 8.80 0.36 -47.94
N GLN A 519 9.06 1.05 -46.83
CA GLN A 519 10.17 2.01 -46.71
C GLN A 519 11.23 1.45 -45.78
N ARG A 520 12.51 1.66 -46.12
CA ARG A 520 13.67 1.36 -45.24
C ARG A 520 13.57 -0.03 -44.60
N LEU A 521 13.24 -1.06 -45.40
CA LEU A 521 12.90 -2.40 -44.90
C LEU A 521 14.00 -3.05 -44.06
N SER A 522 15.27 -2.77 -44.36
CA SER A 522 16.41 -3.24 -43.54
C SER A 522 16.31 -2.71 -42.11
N GLU A 523 16.08 -1.41 -41.96
CA GLU A 523 15.93 -0.78 -40.65
C GLU A 523 14.65 -1.21 -39.96
N ALA A 524 13.54 -1.32 -40.70
CA ALA A 524 12.29 -1.84 -40.17
C ALA A 524 12.49 -3.22 -39.52
N ASN A 525 13.27 -4.09 -40.18
CA ASN A 525 13.60 -5.41 -39.66
C ASN A 525 14.45 -5.34 -38.39
N GLU A 526 15.50 -4.51 -38.35
CA GLU A 526 16.33 -4.33 -37.15
C GLU A 526 15.52 -3.83 -35.95
N LEU A 527 14.63 -2.86 -36.16
CA LEU A 527 13.75 -2.32 -35.13
C LEU A 527 12.80 -3.40 -34.59
N ILE A 528 12.14 -4.15 -35.46
CA ILE A 528 11.18 -5.17 -35.04
C ILE A 528 11.89 -6.39 -34.42
N GLU A 529 13.07 -6.78 -34.91
CA GLU A 529 13.87 -7.83 -34.26
C GLU A 529 14.27 -7.43 -32.85
N LYS A 530 14.65 -6.17 -32.63
CA LYS A 530 14.90 -5.65 -31.28
C LYS A 530 13.63 -5.68 -30.42
N ALA A 531 12.48 -5.25 -30.94
CA ALA A 531 11.21 -5.33 -30.23
C ALA A 531 10.86 -6.78 -29.83
N SER A 532 11.06 -7.73 -30.75
CA SER A 532 10.82 -9.16 -30.54
C SER A 532 11.78 -9.75 -29.51
N ALA A 533 13.05 -9.33 -29.49
CA ALA A 533 14.00 -9.74 -28.46
C ALA A 533 13.61 -9.25 -27.07
N LEU A 534 13.08 -8.02 -26.96
CA LEU A 534 12.58 -7.45 -25.71
C LEU A 534 11.27 -8.10 -25.24
N ALA A 535 10.41 -8.53 -26.15
CA ALA A 535 9.10 -9.14 -25.86
C ALA A 535 8.80 -10.39 -26.73
N PRO A 536 9.52 -11.51 -26.52
CA PRO A 536 9.50 -12.68 -27.42
C PRO A 536 8.20 -13.48 -27.41
N LYS A 537 7.27 -13.16 -26.50
CA LYS A 537 5.97 -13.83 -26.34
C LYS A 537 4.80 -12.93 -26.74
N ASP A 538 5.06 -11.72 -27.20
CA ASP A 538 4.04 -10.79 -27.64
C ASP A 538 3.59 -11.13 -29.08
N ALA A 539 2.31 -11.46 -29.25
CA ALA A 539 1.77 -11.87 -30.53
C ALA A 539 1.70 -10.74 -31.57
N PHE A 540 1.54 -9.47 -31.16
CA PHE A 540 1.47 -8.32 -32.06
C PHE A 540 2.86 -7.94 -32.59
N ILE A 541 3.88 -8.04 -31.75
CA ILE A 541 5.27 -7.86 -32.17
C ILE A 541 5.70 -9.01 -33.08
N MET A 542 5.26 -10.23 -32.78
CA MET A 542 5.48 -11.39 -33.66
C MET A 542 4.78 -11.21 -35.01
N ASP A 543 3.57 -10.67 -35.03
CA ASP A 543 2.87 -10.30 -36.27
C ASP A 543 3.65 -9.27 -37.08
N SER A 544 4.11 -8.19 -36.45
CA SER A 544 4.96 -7.18 -37.08
C SER A 544 6.24 -7.78 -37.64
N LEU A 545 6.86 -8.74 -36.94
CA LEU A 545 8.06 -9.44 -37.40
C LEU A 545 7.75 -10.30 -38.64
N GLY A 546 6.65 -11.03 -38.63
CA GLY A 546 6.19 -11.78 -39.78
C GLY A 546 5.91 -10.88 -40.98
N TRP A 547 5.26 -9.74 -40.74
CA TRP A 547 4.95 -8.75 -41.76
C TRP A 547 6.21 -8.18 -42.41
N VAL A 548 7.22 -7.77 -41.64
CA VAL A 548 8.46 -7.25 -42.24
C VAL A 548 9.24 -8.31 -43.02
N LYS A 549 9.24 -9.58 -42.58
CA LYS A 549 9.84 -10.69 -43.35
C LYS A 549 9.12 -10.89 -44.69
N TYR A 550 7.79 -10.79 -44.71
CA TYR A 550 7.01 -10.82 -45.94
C TYR A 550 7.40 -9.67 -46.88
N ARG A 551 7.53 -8.44 -46.36
CA ARG A 551 7.91 -7.26 -47.16
C ARG A 551 9.34 -7.35 -47.71
N LEU A 552 10.23 -8.07 -47.01
CA LEU A 552 11.57 -8.42 -47.50
C LEU A 552 11.58 -9.56 -48.53
N GLY A 553 10.43 -10.21 -48.79
CA GLY A 553 10.29 -11.32 -49.73
C GLY A 553 10.52 -12.71 -49.12
N ASP A 554 10.80 -12.82 -47.82
CA ASP A 554 10.94 -14.09 -47.11
C ASP A 554 9.57 -14.61 -46.65
N ASN A 555 8.78 -15.06 -47.63
CA ASN A 555 7.43 -15.56 -47.40
C ASN A 555 7.40 -16.81 -46.52
N ALA A 556 8.45 -17.64 -46.56
CA ALA A 556 8.54 -18.87 -45.78
C ALA A 556 8.72 -18.57 -44.28
N ALA A 557 9.61 -17.63 -43.93
CA ALA A 557 9.74 -17.18 -42.55
C ALA A 557 8.48 -16.44 -42.10
N ALA A 558 7.92 -15.57 -42.94
CA ALA A 558 6.71 -14.82 -42.63
C ALA A 558 5.54 -15.74 -42.28
N GLU A 559 5.25 -16.75 -43.10
CA GLU A 559 4.16 -17.72 -42.85
C GLU A 559 4.35 -18.42 -41.50
N LYS A 560 5.56 -18.92 -41.21
CA LYS A 560 5.86 -19.61 -39.96
C LYS A 560 5.64 -18.70 -38.74
N ILE A 561 6.10 -17.45 -38.82
CA ILE A 561 5.99 -16.48 -37.72
C ILE A 561 4.54 -16.05 -37.52
N LEU A 562 3.83 -15.66 -38.60
CA LEU A 562 2.42 -15.23 -38.55
C LEU A 562 1.49 -16.35 -38.09
N THR A 563 1.73 -17.59 -38.50
CA THR A 563 0.96 -18.75 -38.03
C THR A 563 1.09 -18.91 -36.51
N ARG A 564 2.31 -18.73 -35.98
CA ARG A 564 2.55 -18.78 -34.53
C ARG A 564 1.90 -17.60 -33.82
N ALA A 565 2.02 -16.38 -34.35
CA ALA A 565 1.39 -15.18 -33.81
C ALA A 565 -0.13 -15.36 -33.70
N TYR A 566 -0.77 -15.84 -34.77
CA TYR A 566 -2.21 -16.09 -34.81
C TYR A 566 -2.62 -17.19 -33.84
N SER A 567 -1.81 -18.24 -33.68
CA SER A 567 -2.08 -19.31 -32.71
C SER A 567 -1.98 -18.84 -31.26
N LEU A 568 -1.09 -17.89 -30.96
CA LEU A 568 -0.97 -17.29 -29.63
C LEU A 568 -2.13 -16.35 -29.32
N GLN A 569 -2.53 -15.52 -30.28
CA GLN A 569 -3.62 -14.57 -30.11
C GLN A 569 -4.38 -14.34 -31.42
N PRO A 570 -5.45 -15.12 -31.69
CA PRO A 570 -6.27 -14.92 -32.88
C PRO A 570 -6.94 -13.54 -32.87
N ASN A 571 -6.73 -12.75 -33.91
CA ASN A 571 -7.43 -11.49 -34.18
C ASN A 571 -7.43 -11.17 -35.69
N ALA A 572 -8.20 -10.17 -36.11
CA ALA A 572 -8.40 -9.93 -37.53
C ALA A 572 -7.19 -9.32 -38.25
N GLU A 573 -6.35 -8.55 -37.55
CA GLU A 573 -5.16 -7.92 -38.12
C GLU A 573 -4.08 -8.96 -38.45
N ILE A 574 -3.75 -9.83 -37.49
CA ILE A 574 -2.82 -10.95 -37.70
C ILE A 574 -3.36 -11.91 -38.77
N GLY A 575 -4.67 -12.19 -38.73
CA GLY A 575 -5.33 -13.02 -39.74
C GLY A 575 -5.29 -12.41 -41.14
N ALA A 576 -5.39 -11.09 -41.26
CA ALA A 576 -5.26 -10.38 -42.53
C ALA A 576 -3.86 -10.55 -43.12
N HIS A 577 -2.80 -10.29 -42.33
CA HIS A 577 -1.41 -10.48 -42.74
C HIS A 577 -1.11 -11.94 -43.10
N LEU A 578 -1.53 -12.90 -42.27
CA LEU A 578 -1.33 -14.33 -42.53
C LEU A 578 -1.99 -14.75 -43.84
N GLY A 579 -3.25 -14.37 -44.06
CA GLY A 579 -3.95 -14.69 -45.30
C GLY A 579 -3.28 -14.07 -46.53
N GLU A 580 -2.76 -12.84 -46.42
CA GLU A 580 -2.01 -12.21 -47.51
C GLU A 580 -0.72 -12.94 -47.86
N VAL A 581 0.06 -13.36 -46.86
CA VAL A 581 1.27 -14.17 -47.07
C VAL A 581 0.92 -15.49 -47.73
N LEU A 582 -0.10 -16.20 -47.24
CA LEU A 582 -0.57 -17.46 -47.82
C LEU A 582 -1.03 -17.30 -49.27
N TRP A 583 -1.76 -16.22 -49.56
CA TRP A 583 -2.24 -15.92 -50.91
C TRP A 583 -1.07 -15.73 -51.88
N LYS A 584 -0.07 -14.96 -51.47
CA LYS A 584 1.12 -14.66 -52.28
C LYS A 584 2.06 -15.85 -52.44
N SER A 585 2.01 -16.79 -51.50
CA SER A 585 2.68 -18.09 -51.58
C SER A 585 1.91 -19.14 -52.41
N GLY A 586 0.79 -18.77 -53.04
CA GLY A 586 -0.03 -19.67 -53.86
C GLY A 586 -1.01 -20.56 -53.08
N GLN A 587 -1.05 -20.43 -51.75
CA GLN A 587 -1.93 -21.20 -50.85
C GLN A 587 -3.29 -20.50 -50.66
N GLN A 588 -3.99 -20.22 -51.76
CA GLN A 588 -5.19 -19.36 -51.77
C GLN A 588 -6.36 -19.91 -50.94
N ASP A 589 -6.54 -21.23 -50.88
CA ASP A 589 -7.62 -21.83 -50.07
C ASP A 589 -7.36 -21.59 -48.57
N LYS A 590 -6.12 -21.80 -48.11
CA LYS A 590 -5.74 -21.50 -46.72
C LYS A 590 -5.85 -20.00 -46.40
N ALA A 591 -5.52 -19.14 -47.36
CA ALA A 591 -5.69 -17.70 -47.21
C ALA A 591 -7.16 -17.30 -46.98
N ARG A 592 -8.09 -17.86 -47.77
CA ARG A 592 -9.53 -17.64 -47.60
C ARG A 592 -10.02 -18.15 -46.25
N ASP A 593 -9.53 -19.31 -45.80
CA ASP A 593 -9.88 -19.84 -44.48
C ASP A 593 -9.40 -18.95 -43.34
N ALA A 594 -8.15 -18.46 -43.41
CA ALA A 594 -7.59 -17.51 -42.45
C ALA A 594 -8.42 -16.21 -42.40
N TRP A 595 -8.73 -15.63 -43.57
CA TRP A 595 -9.55 -14.42 -43.63
C TRP A 595 -10.99 -14.63 -43.16
N ARG A 596 -11.61 -15.78 -43.45
CA ARG A 596 -12.94 -16.12 -42.93
C ARG A 596 -12.93 -16.24 -41.40
N ALA A 597 -11.89 -16.86 -40.84
CA ALA A 597 -11.73 -16.95 -39.39
C ALA A 597 -11.52 -15.56 -38.77
N ALA A 598 -10.67 -14.73 -39.38
CA ALA A 598 -10.43 -13.35 -38.98
C ALA A 598 -11.71 -12.49 -39.01
N GLN A 599 -12.51 -12.62 -40.08
CA GLN A 599 -13.77 -11.88 -40.23
C GLN A 599 -14.82 -12.28 -39.20
N LYS A 600 -14.86 -13.56 -38.80
CA LYS A 600 -15.72 -14.02 -37.71
C LYS A 600 -15.34 -13.42 -36.35
N LEU A 601 -14.07 -13.08 -36.15
CA LEU A 601 -13.59 -12.46 -34.92
C LEU A 601 -13.90 -10.95 -34.90
N GLU A 602 -13.55 -10.23 -35.97
CA GLU A 602 -13.73 -8.77 -36.06
C GLU A 602 -14.17 -8.36 -37.48
N PRO A 603 -15.49 -8.35 -37.77
CA PRO A 603 -16.01 -8.08 -39.12
C PRO A 603 -15.65 -6.70 -39.69
N ASP A 604 -15.53 -5.71 -38.81
CA ASP A 604 -15.33 -4.30 -39.17
C ASP A 604 -13.86 -3.84 -39.00
N ASN A 605 -12.91 -4.78 -38.96
CA ASN A 605 -11.50 -4.44 -38.84
C ASN A 605 -10.99 -3.80 -40.14
N ASP A 606 -10.55 -2.52 -40.07
CA ASP A 606 -10.11 -1.74 -41.24
C ASP A 606 -9.00 -2.45 -42.04
N THR A 607 -8.02 -3.08 -41.37
CA THR A 607 -6.90 -3.79 -42.04
C THR A 607 -7.44 -4.97 -42.84
N LEU A 608 -8.28 -5.81 -42.23
CA LEU A 608 -8.88 -6.96 -42.91
C LEU A 608 -9.77 -6.52 -44.08
N VAL A 609 -10.65 -5.55 -43.86
CA VAL A 609 -11.57 -5.03 -44.90
C VAL A 609 -10.79 -4.49 -46.10
N ASN A 610 -9.72 -3.72 -45.85
CA ASN A 610 -8.87 -3.20 -46.91
C ASN A 610 -8.10 -4.31 -47.65
N THR A 611 -7.60 -5.32 -46.94
CA THR A 611 -6.94 -6.48 -47.54
C THR A 611 -7.89 -7.26 -48.45
N LEU A 612 -9.09 -7.60 -47.99
CA LEU A 612 -10.08 -8.32 -48.79
C LEU A 612 -10.46 -7.56 -50.06
N LYS A 613 -10.62 -6.24 -49.95
CA LYS A 613 -10.88 -5.38 -51.10
C LYS A 613 -9.71 -5.38 -52.10
N ARG A 614 -8.46 -5.30 -51.62
CA ARG A 614 -7.25 -5.32 -52.47
C ARG A 614 -7.08 -6.63 -53.24
N PHE A 615 -7.48 -7.76 -52.64
CA PHE A 615 -7.39 -9.09 -53.26
C PHE A 615 -8.68 -9.53 -53.98
N GLU A 616 -9.68 -8.64 -54.10
CA GLU A 616 -10.96 -8.89 -54.76
C GLU A 616 -11.69 -10.14 -54.25
N VAL A 617 -11.53 -10.46 -52.96
CA VAL A 617 -12.18 -11.61 -52.35
C VAL A 617 -13.58 -11.23 -51.87
N GLN A 618 -14.60 -11.76 -52.54
CA GLN A 618 -16.01 -11.55 -52.21
C GLN A 618 -16.63 -12.82 -51.61
N GLY A 619 -17.56 -12.65 -50.67
CA GLY A 619 -18.43 -13.73 -50.17
C GLY A 619 -17.73 -14.78 -49.28
N LEU A 620 -16.90 -14.35 -48.32
CA LEU A 620 -16.28 -15.25 -47.34
C LEU A 620 -17.24 -15.84 -46.31
#